data_AF-X1LJ30-F1
#
_entry.id   AF-X1LJ30-F1
#
_cell.length_a   1.000
_cell.length_b   1.000
_cell.length_c   1.000
_cell.angle_alpha   90.00
_cell.angle_beta   90.00
_cell.angle_gamma   90.00
#
_symmetry.space_group_name_H-M   'P 1'
#
loop_
_entity.id
_entity.type
_entity.pdbx_description
1 polymer ?
#
loop_
_entity_poly.entity_id
_entity_poly.type
_entity_poly.pdbx_seq_one_letter_code
_entity_poly.pdbx_strand_id
1 'polypeptide(L)'
;MTTDQAFRQVRVCIDGCYEGWAVAAYWDGELWNGWVVPYFTMEGMRELAGHVDELEENKDGTFSWFDEDFNEAEPREVIAPQMSHVGQSYPVSLYVLPGWCFQLAD
;
A
#
# COMPACT_ATOMS: atom_id res chain seq x y z
N MET A 1 -6.65 -22.25 10.56
CA MET A 1 -8.00 -21.85 10.15
C MET A 1 -7.84 -20.46 9.58
N THR A 2 -7.81 -20.32 8.26
CA THR A 2 -7.78 -19.00 7.60
C THR A 2 -9.17 -18.41 7.75
N THR A 3 -9.33 -17.52 8.72
CA THR A 3 -10.50 -16.64 8.76
C THR A 3 -10.52 -15.89 7.44
N ASP A 4 -11.56 -16.09 6.64
CA ASP A 4 -11.88 -15.25 5.47
C ASP A 4 -12.08 -13.82 6.00
N GLN A 5 -11.01 -13.06 6.09
CA GLN A 5 -11.06 -11.67 6.47
C GLN A 5 -11.62 -10.93 5.25
N ALA A 6 -12.81 -10.38 5.40
CA ALA A 6 -13.53 -9.77 4.30
C ALA A 6 -12.90 -8.41 3.94
N PHE A 7 -11.96 -8.43 2.98
CA PHE A 7 -11.48 -7.22 2.35
C PHE A 7 -12.63 -6.44 1.71
N ARG A 8 -12.63 -5.12 1.89
CA ARG A 8 -13.48 -4.18 1.16
C ARG A 8 -12.63 -3.20 0.37
N GLN A 9 -13.16 -2.73 -0.76
CA GLN A 9 -12.55 -1.64 -1.51
C GLN A 9 -12.67 -0.34 -0.71
N VAL A 10 -11.59 0.42 -0.67
CA VAL A 10 -11.49 1.73 -0.03
C VAL A 10 -10.68 2.67 -0.92
N ARG A 11 -10.74 3.96 -0.60
CA ARG A 11 -9.75 4.93 -1.06
C ARG A 11 -8.98 5.41 0.14
N VAL A 12 -7.66 5.56 0.00
CA VAL A 12 -6.79 6.04 1.06
C VAL A 12 -5.91 7.18 0.60
N CYS A 13 -5.65 8.10 1.51
CA CYS A 13 -4.61 9.11 1.38
C CYS A 13 -3.52 8.84 2.43
N ILE A 14 -2.31 9.30 2.18
CA ILE A 14 -1.22 9.30 3.16
C ILE A 14 -1.14 10.69 3.79
N ASP A 15 -0.88 10.73 5.10
CA ASP A 15 -0.58 11.98 5.80
C ASP A 15 0.55 12.74 5.09
N GLY A 16 0.35 14.03 4.83
CA GLY A 16 1.31 14.86 4.09
C GLY A 16 1.20 14.87 2.56
N CYS A 17 0.42 13.98 1.93
CA CYS A 17 0.15 14.11 0.48
C CYS A 17 -0.95 15.14 0.17
N TYR A 18 -0.78 15.79 -0.99
CA TYR A 18 -1.59 16.89 -1.51
C TYR A 18 -3.10 16.77 -1.26
N GLU A 19 -3.71 17.86 -0.76
CA GLU A 19 -5.16 17.96 -0.55
C GLU A 19 -5.92 17.52 -1.82
N GLY A 20 -6.74 16.47 -1.70
CA GLY A 20 -7.64 16.01 -2.76
C GLY A 20 -7.20 14.77 -3.54
N TRP A 21 -6.06 14.15 -3.21
CA TRP A 21 -5.64 12.89 -3.81
C TRP A 21 -5.89 11.68 -2.90
N ALA A 22 -6.31 10.56 -3.49
CA ALA A 22 -6.49 9.28 -2.80
C ALA A 22 -6.39 8.10 -3.78
N VAL A 23 -5.71 7.03 -3.36
CA VAL A 23 -5.47 5.81 -4.15
C VAL A 23 -6.47 4.73 -3.79
N ALA A 24 -6.89 3.95 -4.79
CA ALA A 24 -7.71 2.77 -4.56
C ALA A 24 -6.92 1.66 -3.85
N ALA A 25 -7.49 1.09 -2.80
CA ALA A 25 -6.91 -0.01 -2.04
C ALA A 25 -7.99 -0.99 -1.57
N TYR A 26 -7.53 -2.08 -0.98
CA TYR A 26 -8.35 -2.96 -0.16
C TYR A 26 -8.01 -2.77 1.30
N TRP A 27 -9.01 -2.99 2.17
CA TRP A 27 -8.82 -2.95 3.60
C TRP A 27 -9.64 -4.04 4.27
N ASP A 28 -9.02 -4.73 5.23
CA ASP A 28 -9.58 -5.87 5.96
C ASP A 28 -9.97 -5.54 7.42
N GLY A 29 -9.87 -4.26 7.80
CA GLY A 29 -10.14 -3.78 9.16
C GLY A 29 -8.90 -3.54 10.01
N GLU A 30 -7.70 -3.92 9.56
CA GLU A 30 -6.47 -3.77 10.33
C GLU A 30 -6.02 -2.30 10.47
N LEU A 31 -5.55 -1.94 11.66
CA LEU A 31 -5.02 -0.62 11.98
C LEU A 31 -3.62 -0.74 12.60
N TRP A 32 -2.72 0.19 12.27
CA TRP A 32 -1.43 0.37 12.90
C TRP A 32 -1.34 1.76 13.54
N ASN A 33 -1.19 1.85 14.86
CA ASN A 33 -1.19 3.11 15.62
C ASN A 33 -2.41 4.03 15.32
N GLY A 34 -3.56 3.44 14.98
CA GLY A 34 -4.78 4.17 14.63
C GLY A 34 -4.92 4.52 13.14
N TRP A 35 -3.90 4.26 12.34
CA TRP A 35 -3.91 4.45 10.88
C TRP A 35 -4.33 3.18 10.16
N VAL A 36 -4.92 3.32 8.98
CA VAL A 36 -5.34 2.19 8.16
C VAL A 36 -4.11 1.46 7.64
N VAL A 37 -4.17 0.13 7.58
CA VAL A 37 -3.20 -0.70 6.84
C VAL A 37 -3.83 -1.11 5.51
N PRO A 38 -3.64 -0.32 4.43
CA PRO A 38 -4.20 -0.62 3.13
C PRO A 38 -3.40 -1.68 2.38
N TYR A 39 -4.09 -2.37 1.48
CA TYR A 39 -3.56 -3.41 0.60
C TYR A 39 -3.76 -2.95 -0.84
N PHE A 40 -2.68 -2.60 -1.51
CA PHE A 40 -2.72 -2.03 -2.85
C PHE A 40 -2.60 -3.11 -3.92
N THR A 41 -3.28 -2.93 -5.05
CA THR A 41 -2.93 -3.67 -6.28
C THR A 41 -1.64 -3.13 -6.86
N MET A 42 -1.07 -3.81 -7.86
CA MET A 42 0.05 -3.28 -8.65
C MET A 42 -0.27 -1.88 -9.23
N GLU A 43 -1.50 -1.68 -9.69
CA GLU A 43 -1.95 -0.38 -10.22
C GLU A 43 -1.96 0.69 -9.11
N GLY A 44 -2.49 0.36 -7.93
CA GLY A 44 -2.46 1.27 -6.78
C GLY A 44 -1.04 1.60 -6.32
N MET A 45 -0.12 0.62 -6.32
CA MET A 45 1.28 0.86 -6.00
C MET A 45 1.98 1.79 -6.99
N ARG A 46 1.71 1.64 -8.29
CA ARG A 46 2.24 2.54 -9.31
C ARG A 46 1.71 3.95 -9.19
N GLU A 47 0.42 4.08 -8.85
CA GLU A 47 -0.18 5.40 -8.59
C GLU A 47 0.47 6.05 -7.36
N LEU A 48 0.66 5.29 -6.28
CA LEU A 48 1.34 5.73 -5.05
C LEU A 48 2.78 6.17 -5.34
N ALA A 49 3.57 5.34 -6.04
CA ALA A 49 4.95 5.66 -6.43
C ALA A 49 5.07 6.88 -7.36
N GLY A 50 3.99 7.26 -8.07
CA GLY A 50 3.96 8.50 -8.85
C GLY A 50 3.76 9.77 -8.01
N HIS A 51 3.40 9.63 -6.73
CA HIS A 51 3.11 10.75 -5.81
C HIS A 51 3.99 10.77 -4.56
N VAL A 52 4.63 9.65 -4.24
CA VAL A 52 5.52 9.52 -3.08
C VAL A 52 6.92 9.25 -3.60
N ASP A 53 7.78 10.25 -3.47
CA ASP A 53 9.14 10.22 -4.01
C ASP A 53 9.96 9.09 -3.38
N GLU A 54 9.67 8.73 -2.12
CA GLU A 54 10.32 7.67 -1.35
C GLU A 54 10.06 6.24 -1.86
N LEU A 55 9.22 6.06 -2.88
CA LEU A 55 8.76 4.75 -3.35
C LEU A 55 9.08 4.53 -4.83
N GLU A 56 9.91 3.53 -5.15
CA GLU A 56 10.31 3.20 -6.53
C GLU A 56 9.86 1.78 -6.95
N GLU A 57 9.36 1.62 -8.17
CA GLU A 57 9.08 0.29 -8.76
C GLU A 57 10.38 -0.36 -9.28
N ASN A 58 10.68 -1.57 -8.80
CA ASN A 58 11.79 -2.39 -9.27
C ASN A 58 11.43 -3.14 -10.57
N LYS A 59 12.45 -3.55 -11.34
CA LYS A 59 12.26 -4.28 -12.61
C LYS A 59 11.54 -5.62 -12.50
N ASP A 60 11.54 -6.22 -11.32
CA ASP A 60 10.89 -7.50 -11.03
C ASP A 60 9.44 -7.34 -10.53
N GLY A 61 8.92 -6.11 -10.48
CA GLY A 61 7.57 -5.80 -10.00
C GLY A 61 7.44 -5.75 -8.48
N THR A 62 8.55 -5.73 -7.74
CA THR A 62 8.57 -5.30 -6.33
C THR A 62 8.70 -3.77 -6.23
N PHE A 63 8.57 -3.23 -5.03
CA PHE A 63 8.80 -1.80 -4.78
C PHE A 63 9.88 -1.62 -3.71
N SER A 64 10.65 -0.54 -3.82
CA SER A 64 11.68 -0.15 -2.86
C SER A 64 11.24 1.12 -2.13
N TRP A 65 11.26 1.09 -0.81
CA TRP A 65 11.08 2.27 0.03
C TRP A 65 12.44 2.80 0.51
N PHE A 66 12.66 4.10 0.36
CA PHE A 66 13.83 4.83 0.84
C PHE A 66 13.43 5.82 1.93
N ASP A 67 14.32 6.09 2.90
CA ASP A 67 14.05 7.13 3.90
C ASP A 67 13.95 8.52 3.23
N GLU A 68 13.42 9.52 3.96
CA GLU A 68 13.22 10.90 3.45
C GLU A 68 14.52 11.50 2.89
N ASP A 69 15.67 11.05 3.39
CA ASP A 69 16.97 11.24 2.76
C ASP A 69 17.16 10.23 1.61
N PHE A 70 16.47 10.46 0.49
CA PHE A 70 16.53 9.67 -0.77
C PHE A 70 17.95 9.56 -1.41
N ASN A 71 18.99 10.01 -0.71
CA ASN A 71 20.41 9.88 -1.05
C ASN A 71 21.05 8.60 -0.50
N GLU A 72 20.31 7.73 0.18
CA GLU A 72 20.81 6.42 0.58
C GLU A 72 20.99 5.50 -0.63
N ALA A 73 22.12 4.79 -0.67
CA ALA A 73 22.43 3.86 -1.77
C ALA A 73 21.64 2.55 -1.70
N GLU A 74 20.98 2.28 -0.58
CA GLU A 74 20.22 1.05 -0.31
C GLU A 74 18.81 1.39 0.18
N PRO A 75 17.78 0.64 -0.24
CA PRO A 75 16.43 0.85 0.24
C PRO A 75 16.30 0.40 1.69
N ARG A 76 15.45 1.11 2.43
CA ARG A 76 15.05 0.75 3.79
C ARG A 76 14.26 -0.55 3.81
N GLU A 77 13.40 -0.75 2.80
CA GLU A 77 12.58 -1.95 2.67
C GLU A 77 12.29 -2.29 1.20
N VAL A 78 12.22 -3.58 0.89
CA VAL A 78 11.71 -4.08 -0.40
C VAL A 78 10.34 -4.71 -0.18
N ILE A 79 9.33 -4.14 -0.80
CA ILE A 79 7.92 -4.50 -0.70
C ILE A 79 7.58 -5.46 -1.84
N ALA A 80 7.35 -6.73 -1.49
CA ALA A 80 6.94 -7.77 -2.43
C ALA A 80 5.42 -8.00 -2.40
N PRO A 81 4.80 -8.41 -3.52
CA PRO A 81 3.39 -8.76 -3.53
C PRO A 81 3.12 -10.03 -2.73
N GLN A 82 2.01 -10.05 -2.01
CA GLN A 82 1.43 -11.23 -1.37
C GLN A 82 0.09 -11.60 -2.00
N MET A 83 -0.14 -12.90 -2.18
CA MET A 83 -1.44 -13.39 -2.65
C MET A 83 -2.47 -13.30 -1.53
N SER A 84 -3.54 -12.54 -1.77
CA SER A 84 -4.64 -12.36 -0.83
C SER A 84 -5.98 -12.71 -1.46
N HIS A 85 -6.91 -13.27 -0.69
CA HIS A 85 -8.28 -13.50 -1.14
C HIS A 85 -9.14 -12.29 -0.81
N VAL A 86 -9.67 -11.65 -1.85
CA VAL A 86 -10.58 -10.50 -1.71
C VAL A 86 -11.99 -10.94 -2.10
N GLY A 87 -12.90 -10.97 -1.14
CA GLY A 87 -14.28 -11.42 -1.34
C GLY A 87 -14.39 -12.90 -1.75
N GLN A 88 -15.33 -13.23 -2.64
CA GLN A 88 -15.55 -14.62 -3.12
C GLN A 88 -14.78 -14.96 -4.41
N SER A 89 -13.76 -14.18 -4.77
CA SER A 89 -13.06 -14.29 -6.06
C SER A 89 -11.64 -14.84 -5.94
N TYR A 90 -11.04 -15.12 -7.11
CA TYR A 90 -9.66 -15.59 -7.29
C TYR A 90 -8.65 -14.77 -6.46
N PRO A 91 -7.55 -15.38 -6.00
CA PRO A 91 -6.54 -14.68 -5.24
C PRO A 91 -5.93 -13.54 -6.07
N VAL A 92 -5.76 -12.38 -5.44
CA VAL A 92 -5.22 -11.15 -6.03
C VAL A 92 -3.86 -10.89 -5.40
N SER A 93 -2.87 -10.48 -6.20
CA SER A 93 -1.59 -10.00 -5.69
C SER A 93 -1.76 -8.59 -5.11
N LEU A 94 -1.51 -8.46 -3.81
CA LEU A 94 -1.60 -7.20 -3.08
C LEU A 94 -0.27 -6.85 -2.42
N TYR A 95 0.00 -5.56 -2.28
CA TYR A 95 1.16 -4.98 -1.62
C TYR A 95 0.70 -4.28 -0.34
N VAL A 96 1.50 -4.36 0.72
CA VAL A 96 1.23 -3.70 2.00
C VAL A 96 2.42 -2.85 2.37
N LEU A 97 2.16 -1.63 2.83
CA LEU A 97 3.16 -0.73 3.38
C LEU A 97 2.86 -0.53 4.88
N PRO A 98 3.30 -1.46 5.74
CA PRO A 98 3.10 -1.30 7.18
C PRO A 98 3.93 -0.13 7.69
N GLY A 99 3.42 0.59 8.70
CA GLY A 99 4.15 1.69 9.33
C GLY A 99 3.92 3.08 8.71
N TRP A 100 3.09 3.16 7.68
CA TRP A 100 2.75 4.41 7.01
C TRP A 100 1.41 4.95 7.52
N CYS A 101 1.28 6.28 7.60
CA CYS A 101 0.11 6.95 8.18
C CYS A 101 -1.01 7.14 7.15
N PHE A 102 -1.66 6.04 6.73
CA PHE A 102 -2.79 6.12 5.80
C PHE A 102 -4.13 6.41 6.48
N GLN A 103 -4.95 7.25 5.85
CA GLN A 103 -6.34 7.55 6.25
C GLN A 103 -7.31 7.11 5.17
N LEU A 104 -8.55 6.80 5.56
CA LEU A 104 -9.64 6.66 4.60
C LEU A 104 -9.96 8.03 4.00
N ALA A 105 -10.11 8.09 2.68
CA ALA A 105 -10.68 9.24 1.99
C ALA A 105 -12.21 9.12 1.96
N ASP A 106 -12.89 10.27 2.01
CA ASP A 106 -14.35 10.39 1.86
C ASP A 106 -14.85 10.09 0.44
#